data_AF-A0A3C1DID7-F1
#
_entry.id   AF-A0A3C1DID7-F1
#
_cell.length_a   1.000
_cell.length_b   1.000
_cell.length_c   1.000
_cell.angle_alpha   90.00
_cell.angle_beta   90.00
_cell.angle_gamma   90.00
#
_symmetry.space_group_name_H-M   'P 1'
#
loop_
_entity.id
_entity.type
_entity.pdbx_description
1 polymer ?
#
loop_
_entity_poly.entity_id
_entity_poly.type
_entity_poly.pdbx_seq_one_letter_code
_entity_poly.pdbx_strand_id
1 'polypeptide(L)' 'MYEFTSIDHFQMPGKQIVYAFDKSQIPAGLADLHTLKGEVVRIDGAHFKVSEVDAHPVSENDASTVPEDFGLMVTPAE' A
#
# COMPACT_ATOMS: atom_id res chain seq x y z
N MET A 1 -8.27 -10.97 4.52
CA MET A 1 -7.12 -10.89 3.59
C MET A 1 -7.46 -9.86 2.54
N TYR A 2 -6.64 -8.82 2.42
CA TYR A 2 -6.87 -7.71 1.49
C TYR A 2 -6.26 -8.03 0.13
N GLU A 3 -6.94 -7.64 -0.94
CA GLU A 3 -6.48 -7.82 -2.32
C GLU A 3 -6.40 -6.46 -2.99
N PHE A 4 -5.25 -6.17 -3.58
CA PHE A 4 -4.92 -4.93 -4.25
C PHE A 4 -4.40 -5.23 -5.66
N THR A 5 -4.63 -4.30 -6.58
CA THR A 5 -4.08 -4.29 -7.94
C THR A 5 -3.13 -3.10 -8.02
N SER A 6 -1.85 -3.36 -8.24
CA SER A 6 -0.88 -2.25 -8.27
C SER A 6 -1.03 -1.39 -9.51
N ILE A 7 -0.77 -0.08 -9.36
CA ILE A 7 -0.59 0.83 -10.49
C ILE A 7 0.85 0.75 -10.98
N ASP A 8 1.78 0.77 -10.02
CA ASP A 8 3.22 0.77 -10.27
C ASP A 8 3.95 0.08 -9.11
N HIS A 9 5.20 -0.33 -9.35
CA HIS A 9 6.05 -0.87 -8.29
C HIS A 9 7.53 -0.58 -8.52
N PHE A 10 8.25 -0.39 -7.41
CA PHE A 10 9.69 -0.22 -7.40
C PHE A 10 10.34 -1.23 -6.45
N GLN A 11 11.36 -1.94 -6.94
CA GLN A 11 12.12 -2.89 -6.13
C GLN A 11 13.28 -2.18 -5.43
N MET A 12 13.25 -2.18 -4.10
CA MET A 12 14.32 -1.67 -3.26
C MET A 12 15.41 -2.73 -3.04
N PRO A 13 16.67 -2.31 -2.81
CA PRO A 13 17.72 -3.21 -2.36
C PRO A 13 17.31 -3.91 -1.06
N GLY A 14 17.62 -5.21 -0.95
CA GLY A 14 17.24 -6.02 0.21
C GLY A 14 15.89 -6.74 0.12
N LYS A 15 15.39 -7.02 -1.10
CA LYS A 15 14.13 -7.76 -1.39
C LYS A 15 12.83 -7.06 -0.97
N GLN A 16 12.90 -5.77 -0.64
CA GLN A 16 11.73 -4.97 -0.36
C GLN A 16 11.15 -4.45 -1.68
N ILE A 17 9.83 -4.40 -1.80
CA ILE A 17 9.14 -3.88 -2.97
C ILE A 17 8.16 -2.82 -2.49
N VAL A 18 8.17 -1.66 -3.12
CA VAL A 18 7.19 -0.61 -2.87
C VAL A 18 6.16 -0.69 -3.99
N TYR A 19 4.90 -0.91 -3.64
CA TYR A 19 3.78 -0.89 -4.57
C TYR A 19 2.96 0.38 -4.37
N ALA A 20 2.54 1.02 -5.46
CA ALA A 20 1.65 2.15 -5.46
C ALA A 20 0.23 1.73 -5.87
N PHE A 21 -0.77 2.30 -5.19
CA PHE A 21 -2.18 1.96 -5.36
C PHE A 21 -3.04 3.22 -5.41
N ASP A 22 -4.13 3.14 -6.17
CA ASP A 22 -5.17 4.18 -6.21
C ASP A 22 -5.95 4.19 -4.88
N LYS A 23 -6.36 5.37 -4.39
CA LYS A 23 -7.21 5.46 -3.19
C LYS A 23 -8.51 4.65 -3.25
N SER A 24 -9.05 4.40 -4.43
CA SER A 24 -10.26 3.59 -4.62
C SER A 24 -10.09 2.15 -4.17
N GLN A 25 -8.84 1.69 -4.02
CA GLN A 25 -8.52 0.37 -3.50
C GLN A 25 -8.42 0.31 -1.98
N ILE A 26 -8.52 1.45 -1.29
CA ILE A 26 -8.62 1.44 0.17
C ILE A 26 -9.89 0.66 0.55
N PRO A 27 -9.78 -0.46 1.27
CA PRO A 27 -10.91 -1.31 1.59
C PRO A 27 -11.97 -0.53 2.38
N ALA A 28 -13.24 -0.65 1.99
CA ALA A 28 -14.33 -0.02 2.72
C ALA A 28 -14.35 -0.49 4.19
N GLY A 29 -14.23 0.46 5.12
CA GLY A 29 -14.15 0.19 6.56
C GLY A 29 -12.72 0.14 7.12
N LEU A 30 -11.70 0.24 6.28
CA LEU A 30 -10.33 0.47 6.74
C LEU A 30 -10.14 1.96 7.01
N ALA A 31 -10.28 2.35 8.28
CA ALA A 31 -10.16 3.75 8.70
C ALA A 31 -8.70 4.25 8.74
N ASP A 32 -7.75 3.32 8.88
CA ASP A 32 -6.32 3.61 8.95
C ASP A 32 -5.54 2.55 8.19
N LEU A 33 -4.74 2.97 7.20
CA LEU A 33 -3.94 2.05 6.39
C LEU A 33 -2.80 1.42 7.19
N HIS A 34 -2.32 2.06 8.28
CA HIS A 34 -1.22 1.52 9.09
C HIS A 34 -1.57 0.21 9.77
N THR A 35 -2.86 -0.14 9.89
CA THR A 35 -3.28 -1.46 10.37
C THR A 35 -2.86 -2.59 9.43
N LEU A 36 -2.51 -2.29 8.17
CA LEU A 36 -1.97 -3.26 7.23
C LEU A 36 -0.53 -3.66 7.58
N LYS A 37 0.20 -2.85 8.37
CA LYS A 37 1.58 -3.17 8.74
C LYS A 37 1.66 -4.49 9.50
N GLY A 38 2.44 -5.44 8.98
CA GLY A 38 2.59 -6.78 9.52
C GLY A 38 1.61 -7.81 8.96
N GLU A 39 0.53 -7.36 8.28
CA GLU A 39 -0.45 -8.24 7.65
C GLU A 39 0.08 -8.83 6.33
N VAL A 40 -0.50 -9.96 5.94
CA VAL A 40 -0.31 -10.55 4.62
C VAL A 40 -1.43 -10.09 3.71
N VAL A 41 -1.04 -9.43 2.63
CA VAL A 41 -1.92 -8.90 1.59
C VAL A 41 -1.65 -9.61 0.28
N ARG A 42 -2.62 -9.55 -0.63
CA ARG A 42 -2.47 -10.04 -1.99
C ARG A 42 -2.34 -8.86 -2.94
N ILE A 43 -1.26 -8.81 -3.71
CA ILE A 43 -1.00 -7.76 -4.69
C ILE A 43 -0.78 -8.45 -6.03
N ASP A 44 -1.59 -8.11 -7.04
CA ASP A 44 -1.54 -8.70 -8.40
C ASP A 44 -1.57 -10.24 -8.40
N GLY A 45 -2.31 -10.82 -7.44
CA GLY A 45 -2.46 -12.26 -7.28
C GLY A 45 -1.37 -12.96 -6.47
N ALA A 46 -0.27 -12.28 -6.10
CA ALA A 46 0.81 -12.80 -5.28
C ALA A 46 0.71 -12.34 -3.81
N HIS A 47 1.27 -13.13 -2.89
CA HIS A 47 1.21 -12.84 -1.46
C HIS A 47 2.43 -12.06 -0.98
N PHE A 48 2.17 -11.01 -0.20
CA PHE A 48 3.21 -10.17 0.35
C PHE A 48 2.89 -9.82 1.80
N LYS A 49 3.94 -9.74 2.62
CA LYS A 49 3.86 -9.21 3.97
C LYS A 49 4.18 -7.73 3.95
N VAL A 50 3.28 -6.91 4.48
CA VAL A 50 3.47 -5.46 4.56
C VAL A 50 4.46 -5.15 5.68
N SER A 51 5.56 -4.50 5.32
CA SER A 51 6.58 -4.03 6.26
C SER A 51 6.32 -2.59 6.69
N GLU A 52 5.87 -1.76 5.76
CA GLU A 52 5.55 -0.36 6.01
C GLU A 52 4.41 0.09 5.09
N VAL A 53 3.68 1.08 5.57
CA VAL A 53 2.58 1.71 4.87
C VAL A 53 2.97 3.16 4.72
N ASP A 54 2.99 3.62 3.48
CA ASP A 54 3.39 4.97 3.12
C ASP A 54 2.22 5.61 2.40
N ALA A 55 1.28 6.15 3.19
CA ALA A 55 0.18 6.91 2.66
C ALA A 55 0.68 8.35 2.47
N HIS A 56 1.13 8.69 1.27
CA HIS A 56 1.38 10.09 0.92
C HIS A 56 0.03 10.81 0.77
N PRO A 57 -0.37 11.73 1.68
CA PRO A 57 -1.40 12.69 1.34
C PRO A 57 -0.85 13.52 0.18
N VAL A 58 -1.48 13.44 -0.98
CA VAL A 58 -0.98 14.17 -2.14
C VAL A 58 -1.28 15.64 -1.91
N SER A 59 -0.20 16.43 -1.97
CA SER A 59 -0.13 17.88 -2.06
C SER A 59 -0.04 18.66 -0.74
N GLU A 60 1.14 19.27 -0.51
CA GLU A 60 1.37 20.39 0.42
C GLU A 60 0.48 21.63 0.15
N ASN A 61 -0.36 21.60 -0.88
CA ASN A 61 -1.24 22.70 -1.27
C ASN A 61 -2.71 22.30 -1.48
N ASP A 62 -3.10 21.06 -1.17
CA ASP A 62 -4.49 20.62 -1.22
C ASP A 62 -4.99 20.35 0.20
N ALA A 63 -6.02 21.09 0.62
CA ALA A 63 -6.63 20.93 1.94
C ALA A 63 -7.45 19.61 2.06
N SER A 64 -7.37 18.73 1.06
CA SER A 64 -7.98 17.40 1.11
C SER A 64 -7.20 16.49 2.04
N THR A 65 -7.79 16.16 3.19
CA THR A 65 -7.28 15.15 4.12
C THR A 65 -7.41 13.71 3.60
N VAL A 66 -7.53 13.53 2.28
CA VAL A 66 -7.78 12.23 1.66
C VAL A 66 -6.58 11.91 0.77
N PRO A 67 -5.79 10.86 1.06
CA PRO A 67 -4.72 10.44 0.16
C PRO A 67 -5.33 10.14 -1.21
N GLU A 68 -4.79 10.75 -2.27
CA GLU A 68 -5.19 10.42 -3.65
C GLU A 68 -4.63 9.07 -4.08
N ASP A 69 -3.48 8.67 -3.53
CA ASP A 69 -2.82 7.39 -3.72
C ASP A 69 -2.18 6.90 -2.41
N PHE A 70 -1.85 5.63 -2.31
CA PHE A 70 -1.08 5.10 -1.18
C PHE A 70 -0.04 4.07 -1.63
N GLY A 71 1.04 3.98 -0.86
CA GLY A 71 2.13 3.04 -1.05
C GLY A 71 2.13 1.95 0.03
N LEU A 72 2.47 0.72 -0.34
CA LEU A 72 2.84 -0.33 0.61
C LEU A 72 4.26 -0.80 0.33
N MET A 73 5.12 -0.73 1.33
CA MET A 73 6.40 -1.41 1.30
C MET A 73 6.20 -2.83 1.83
N VAL A 74 6.54 -3.80 1.00
CA VAL A 74 6.25 -5.20 1.27
C VAL A 74 7.46 -6.10 1.02
N THR A 75 7.38 -7.31 1.54
CA THR A 75 8.31 -8.41 1.25
C THR A 75 7.52 -9.63 0.78
N PRO A 76 8.05 -10.46 -0.14
CA PRO A 76 7.39 -11.69 -0.53
C PRO A 76 7.07 -12.55 0.69
N ALA A 77 5.81 -12.94 0.85
CA ALA A 77 5.42 -13.89 1.89
C ALA A 77 5.69 -15.31 1.35
N GLU A 78 6.63 -16.02 2.00
CA GLU A 78 6.92 -17.43 1.71
C GLU A 78 5.75 -18.36 2.08
#